data_AF-A0A519KCS7-F1
#
_entry.id   AF-A0A519KCS7-F1
#
_cell.length_a   1.000
_cell.length_b   1.000
_cell.length_c   1.000
_cell.angle_alpha   90.00
_cell.angle_beta   90.00
_cell.angle_gamma   90.00
#
_symmetry.space_group_name_H-M   'P 1'
#
loop_
_entity.id
_entity.type
_entity.pdbx_description
1 polymer ?
#
loop_
_entity_poly.entity_id
_entity_poly.type
_entity_poly.pdbx_seq_one_letter_code
_entity_poly.pdbx_strand_id
1 'polypeptide(L)' 'AGKEDDIFRAESIMVNNTRKTAIYDIKITNQNEELIAKFVGTVYKIGKKVTEL' A
#
# COMPACT_ATOMS: atom_id res chain seq x y z
N ALA A 1 -13.49 12.29 -4.44
CA ALA A 1 -12.94 11.46 -5.55
C ALA A 1 -11.81 12.25 -6.19
N GLY A 2 -10.75 11.56 -6.63
CA GLY A 2 -9.56 12.21 -7.21
C GLY A 2 -9.89 12.97 -8.50
N LYS A 3 -9.12 14.01 -8.78
CA LYS A 3 -9.29 14.89 -9.94
C LYS A 3 -8.03 14.91 -10.82
N GLU A 4 -8.17 15.40 -12.04
CA GLU A 4 -7.00 15.69 -12.88
C GLU A 4 -6.04 16.65 -12.14
N ASP A 5 -4.75 16.45 -12.36
CA ASP A 5 -3.63 17.15 -11.70
C ASP A 5 -3.45 16.90 -10.20
N ASP A 6 -4.22 16.01 -9.58
CA ASP A 6 -3.94 15.58 -8.20
C ASP A 6 -2.62 14.78 -8.12
N ILE A 7 -1.82 15.09 -7.10
CA ILE A 7 -0.62 14.32 -6.76
C ILE A 7 -0.99 13.37 -5.62
N PHE A 8 -1.05 12.08 -5.93
CA PHE A 8 -1.39 11.07 -4.94
C PHE A 8 -0.16 10.59 -4.17
N ARG A 9 -0.30 10.52 -2.84
CA ARG A 9 0.65 9.87 -1.94
C ARG A 9 0.02 8.59 -1.41
N ALA A 10 0.74 7.47 -1.57
CA ALA A 10 0.35 6.18 -1.02
C ALA A 10 1.20 5.87 0.21
N GLU A 11 0.56 5.65 1.35
CA GLU A 11 1.23 5.27 2.59
C GLU A 11 0.66 3.95 3.11
N SER A 12 1.54 3.01 3.45
CA SER A 12 1.16 1.69 3.95
C SER A 12 1.57 1.50 5.40
N ILE A 13 0.66 0.95 6.20
CA ILE A 13 0.94 0.48 7.57
C ILE A 13 0.75 -1.04 7.60
N MET A 14 1.74 -1.76 8.11
CA MET A 14 1.63 -3.20 8.33
C MET A 14 0.68 -3.45 9.50
N VAL A 15 -0.43 -4.13 9.24
CA VAL A 15 -1.46 -4.44 10.25
C VAL A 15 -1.24 -5.83 10.83
N ASN A 16 -0.78 -6.76 10.01
CA ASN A 16 -0.50 -8.13 10.44
C ASN A 16 0.73 -8.69 9.73
N ASN A 17 1.47 -9.53 10.45
CA ASN A 17 2.68 -10.15 9.95
C ASN A 17 2.75 -11.62 10.40
N THR A 18 2.66 -12.55 9.46
CA THR A 18 2.80 -13.98 9.72
C THR A 18 4.08 -14.52 9.08
N ARG A 19 4.36 -15.82 9.22
CA ARG A 19 5.53 -16.44 8.57
C ARG A 19 5.48 -16.35 7.04
N LYS A 20 4.30 -16.57 6.43
CA LYS A 20 4.14 -16.66 4.97
C LYS A 20 3.51 -15.42 4.34
N THR A 21 2.75 -14.63 5.10
CA THR A 21 1.99 -13.49 4.58
C THR A 21 2.15 -12.25 5.45
N ALA A 22 1.81 -11.09 4.88
CA ALA A 22 1.64 -9.85 5.62
C ALA A 22 0.42 -9.10 5.08
N ILE A 23 -0.26 -8.35 5.96
CA ILE A 23 -1.41 -7.52 5.60
C ILE A 23 -1.02 -6.06 5.80
N TYR A 24 -1.27 -5.25 4.78
CA TYR A 24 -1.01 -3.82 4.78
C TYR A 24 -2.32 -3.05 4.57
N ASP A 25 -2.53 -2.05 5.41
CA ASP A 25 -3.52 -1.00 5.20
C ASP A 25 -2.83 0.13 4.43
N ILE A 26 -3.34 0.47 3.25
CA ILE A 26 -2.76 1.45 2.34
C ILE A 26 -3.75 2.60 2.20
N LYS A 27 -3.32 3.79 2.63
CA LYS A 27 -4.06 5.03 2.47
C LYS A 27 -3.52 5.80 1.27
N ILE A 28 -4.42 6.28 0.43
CA ILE A 28 -4.10 7.16 -0.68
C ILE A 28 -4.65 8.55 -0.36
N THR A 29 -3.78 9.54 -0.23
CA THR A 29 -4.15 10.95 -0.05
C THR A 29 -3.72 11.78 -1.24
N ASN A 30 -4.35 12.94 -1.46
CA ASN A 30 -3.86 13.95 -2.41
C ASN A 30 -2.94 14.97 -1.71
N GLN A 31 -2.43 15.95 -2.46
CA GLN A 31 -1.60 17.06 -1.99
C GLN A 31 -2.26 17.95 -0.92
N ASN A 32 -3.59 17.88 -0.80
CA ASN A 32 -4.38 18.62 0.20
C ASN A 32 -4.68 17.75 1.44
N GLU A 33 -4.02 16.59 1.57
CA GLU A 33 -4.22 15.60 2.63
C GLU A 33 -5.63 14.97 2.65
N GLU A 34 -6.40 15.12 1.57
CA GLU A 34 -7.72 14.50 1.46
C GLU A 34 -7.57 13.01 1.18
N LEU A 35 -8.30 12.18 1.93
CA LEU A 35 -8.33 10.74 1.71
C LEU A 35 -9.12 10.43 0.42
N ILE A 36 -8.43 9.90 -0.58
CA ILE A 36 -9.01 9.57 -1.88
C ILE A 36 -9.45 8.12 -1.93
N ALA A 37 -8.65 7.21 -1.39
CA ALA A 37 -8.93 5.79 -1.38
C ALA A 37 -8.25 5.07 -0.21
N LYS A 38 -8.79 3.90 0.11
CA LYS A 38 -8.23 3.00 1.11
C LYS A 38 -8.22 1.58 0.56
N PHE A 39 -7.07 0.93 0.65
CA PHE A 39 -6.89 -0.46 0.21
C PHE A 39 -6.37 -1.31 1.36
N VAL A 40 -6.72 -2.59 1.35
CA VAL A 40 -6.11 -3.59 2.22
C VAL A 40 -5.50 -4.66 1.33
N GLY A 41 -4.17 -4.76 1.37
CA GLY A 41 -3.40 -5.71 0.56
C GLY A 41 -2.87 -6.85 1.42
N THR A 42 -3.13 -8.10 1.01
CA THR A 42 -2.46 -9.27 1.56
C THR A 42 -1.35 -9.70 0.60
N VAL A 43 -0.10 -9.77 1.07
CA VAL A 43 1.05 -10.19 0.26
C VAL A 43 1.62 -11.52 0.75
N TYR A 44 2.16 -12.31 -0.18
CA TYR A 44 2.94 -13.50 0.12
C TYR A 44 4.43 -13.16 0.19
N LYS A 45 5.12 -13.62 1.23
CA LYS A 45 6.55 -13.38 1.40
C LYS A 45 7.34 -14.34 0.54
N ILE A 46 7.97 -13.81 -0.50
CA ILE A 46 9.03 -14.52 -1.22
C ILE A 46 10.33 -14.28 -0.46
N GLY A 47 10.90 -15.35 0.12
CA GLY A 47 12.17 -15.30 0.86
C GLY A 47 13.41 -15.10 -0.02
N LYS A 48 13.23 -14.66 -1.27
CA LYS A 48 14.27 -14.45 -2.28
C LYS A 48 14.15 -13.02 -2.81
N LYS A 49 15.27 -12.41 -3.19
CA LYS A 49 15.25 -11.12 -3.90
C LYS A 49 14.66 -11.34 -5.28
N VAL A 50 13.75 -10.45 -5.70
CA VAL A 50 13.10 -10.49 -7.03
C VAL A 50 14.11 -10.48 -8.18
N THR A 51 15.32 -9.98 -7.94
CA THR A 51 16.43 -9.95 -8.90
C THR A 51 17.04 -11.32 -9.23
N GLU A 52 16.61 -12.40 -8.56
CA GLU A 52 17.09 -13.78 -8.76
C GLU A 52 16.02 -14.71 -9.39
N LEU A 53 14.93 -14.14 -9.93
CA LEU A 53 13.87 -14.87 -10.64
C LEU A 53 14.04 -14.77 -12.17
#